data_AF-A0A0S7YBJ2-F1
#
_entry.id   AF-A0A0S7YBJ2-F1
#
_cell.length_a   1.000
_cell.length_b   1.000
_cell.length_c   1.000
_cell.angle_alpha   90.00
_cell.angle_beta   90.00
_cell.angle_gamma   90.00
#
_symmetry.space_group_name_H-M   'P 1'
#
loop_
_entity.id
_entity.type
_entity.pdbx_description
1 polymer ?
#
loop_
_entity_poly.entity_id
_entity_poly.type
_entity_poly.pdbx_seq_one_letter_code
_entity_poly.pdbx_strand_id
1 'polypeptide(L)' 'MIYEIDIKERSIIEPLFKEHKRDRVLINSVLEGYFGSSYADSKTQPTIARLDTGSVTMLGGNPKSPHV' A
#
# COMPACT_ATOMS: atom_id res chain seq x y z
N MET A 1 -2.46 13.79 -5.38
CA MET A 1 -1.48 14.01 -4.30
C MET A 1 -1.14 12.65 -3.71
N ILE A 2 0.10 12.39 -3.28
CA ILE A 2 0.45 11.11 -2.64
C ILE A 2 0.63 11.35 -1.15
N TYR A 3 0.01 10.53 -0.33
CA TYR A 3 0.04 10.60 1.13
C TYR A 3 0.80 9.40 1.67
N GLU A 4 1.70 9.63 2.62
CA GLU A 4 2.18 8.55 3.48
C GLU A 4 1.05 8.12 4.42
N ILE A 5 0.86 6.81 4.55
CA ILE A 5 -0.16 6.17 5.39
C ILE A 5 0.51 5.68 6.67
N ASP A 6 0.04 6.19 7.81
CA ASP A 6 0.55 5.80 9.13
C ASP A 6 0.27 4.32 9.40
N ILE A 7 1.14 3.68 10.18
CA ILE A 7 1.02 2.27 10.56
C ILE A 7 -0.39 1.91 11.07
N LYS A 8 -1.03 2.80 11.84
CA LYS A 8 -2.38 2.58 12.41
C LYS A 8 -3.48 2.63 11.37
N GLU A 9 -3.22 3.20 10.20
CA GLU A 9 -4.17 3.40 9.11
C GLU A 9 -3.95 2.41 7.96
N ARG A 10 -2.87 1.61 7.97
CA ARG A 10 -2.48 0.73 6.85
C ARG A 10 -3.50 -0.35 6.48
N SER A 11 -4.44 -0.69 7.36
CA SER A 11 -5.53 -1.62 7.04
C SER A 11 -6.41 -1.11 5.89
N ILE A 12 -6.48 0.20 5.65
CA ILE A 12 -7.28 0.78 4.56
C ILE A 12 -6.72 0.46 3.16
N ILE A 13 -5.40 0.25 3.06
CA ILE A 13 -4.73 -0.06 1.78
C ILE A 13 -4.52 -1.57 1.58
N GLU A 14 -4.67 -2.40 2.62
CA GLU A 14 -4.49 -3.86 2.51
C GLU A 14 -5.28 -4.50 1.35
N PRO A 15 -6.58 -4.19 1.13
CA PRO A 15 -7.35 -4.82 0.07
C PRO A 15 -6.80 -4.57 -1.34
N LEU A 16 -6.04 -3.48 -1.54
CA LEU A 16 -5.44 -3.14 -2.82
C LEU A 16 -4.34 -4.13 -3.24
N PHE A 17 -3.84 -4.94 -2.31
CA PHE A 17 -2.81 -5.94 -2.55
C PHE A 17 -3.35 -7.38 -2.59
N LYS A 18 -4.66 -7.60 -2.62
CA LYS A 18 -5.28 -8.95 -2.54
C LYS A 18 -4.81 -9.93 -3.63
N GLU A 19 -4.46 -9.43 -4.81
CA GLU A 19 -4.00 -10.27 -5.93
C GLU A 19 -2.53 -10.72 -5.79
N HIS A 20 -1.76 -10.10 -4.89
CA HIS A 20 -0.34 -10.39 -4.65
C HIS A 20 -0.16 -11.61 -3.73
N LYS A 21 -0.53 -12.79 -4.24
CA LYS A 21 -0.51 -14.04 -3.46
C LYS A 21 0.90 -14.50 -3.05
N ARG A 22 1.93 -14.14 -3.81
CA ARG A 22 3.32 -14.61 -3.58
C ARG A 22 4.13 -13.69 -2.67
N ASP A 23 3.80 -12.40 -2.65
CA ASP A 23 4.56 -11.38 -1.91
C ASP A 23 3.96 -11.07 -0.53
N ARG A 24 3.02 -11.91 -0.05
CA ARG A 24 2.27 -11.66 1.20
C ARG A 24 3.16 -11.45 2.41
N VAL A 25 4.30 -12.13 2.50
CA VAL A 25 5.24 -11.94 3.62
C VAL A 25 5.78 -10.51 3.64
N LEU A 26 6.23 -9.99 2.49
CA LEU A 26 6.74 -8.63 2.39
C LEU A 26 5.64 -7.60 2.59
N ILE A 27 4.48 -7.82 1.97
CA ILE A 27 3.30 -6.95 2.10
C ILE A 27 2.89 -6.85 3.56
N ASN A 28 2.65 -7.98 4.23
CA ASN A 28 2.26 -8.00 5.64
C ASN A 28 3.33 -7.35 6.51
N SER A 29 4.61 -7.57 6.22
CA SER A 29 5.69 -6.98 7.02
C SER A 29 5.67 -5.44 6.98
N VAL A 30 5.33 -4.85 5.82
CA VAL A 30 5.15 -3.40 5.71
C VAL A 30 3.82 -2.97 6.34
N LEU A 31 2.72 -3.67 6.10
CA LEU A 31 1.40 -3.30 6.64
C LEU A 31 1.35 -3.36 8.18
N GLU A 32 1.99 -4.36 8.78
CA GLU A 32 2.12 -4.52 10.23
C GLU A 32 3.25 -3.66 10.83
N GLY A 33 4.04 -3.00 9.97
CA GLY A 33 5.04 -2.01 10.33
C GLY A 33 6.32 -2.55 10.98
N TYR A 34 6.70 -3.78 10.67
CA TYR A 34 8.03 -4.29 11.01
C TYR A 34 9.13 -3.56 10.23
N PHE A 35 8.86 -3.12 9.00
CA PHE A 35 9.76 -2.26 8.21
C PHE A 35 9.01 -1.50 7.11
N GLY A 36 9.73 -0.61 6.42
CA GLY A 36 9.27 0.03 5.19
C GLY A 36 8.23 1.13 5.39
N SER A 37 7.79 1.69 4.26
CA SER A 37 6.85 2.81 4.20
C SER A 37 5.70 2.49 3.25
N SER A 38 4.55 3.14 3.48
CA SER A 38 3.35 2.95 2.67
C SER A 38 2.79 4.28 2.21
N TYR A 39 2.37 4.35 0.96
CA TYR A 39 1.82 5.55 0.35
C TYR A 39 0.54 5.24 -0.41
N ALA A 40 -0.38 6.20 -0.49
CA ALA A 40 -1.60 6.08 -1.29
C ALA A 40 -2.04 7.42 -1.88
N ASP A 41 -2.94 7.37 -2.85
CA ASP A 41 -3.55 8.56 -3.47
C ASP A 41 -4.61 9.25 -2.59
N SER A 42 -5.12 8.55 -1.58
CA SER A 42 -6.06 9.08 -0.58
C SER A 42 -5.87 8.39 0.77
N LYS A 43 -6.08 9.13 1.87
CA LYS A 43 -6.08 8.57 3.23
C LYS A 43 -7.40 7.89 3.62
N THR A 44 -8.49 8.20 2.93
CA THR A 44 -9.84 7.77 3.30
C THR A 44 -10.47 6.81 2.29
N GLN A 45 -10.08 6.90 1.03
CA GLN A 45 -10.57 6.02 -0.04
C GLN A 45 -9.46 5.77 -1.06
N PRO A 46 -8.39 5.03 -0.68
CA PRO A 46 -7.27 4.78 -1.57
C PRO A 46 -7.71 3.92 -2.76
N THR A 47 -7.33 4.33 -3.96
CA THR A 47 -7.57 3.56 -5.20
C THR A 47 -6.30 2.93 -5.75
N ILE A 48 -5.15 3.50 -5.39
CA ILE A 48 -3.83 2.95 -5.61
C ILE A 48 -2.98 3.10 -4.34
N ALA A 49 -2.06 2.16 -4.13
CA ALA A 49 -1.11 2.22 -3.03
C ALA A 49 0.26 1.70 -3.44
N ARG A 50 1.28 2.13 -2.69
CA ARG A 50 2.67 1.72 -2.86
C ARG A 50 3.23 1.30 -1.52
N LEU A 51 3.91 0.15 -1.47
CA LEU A 51 4.70 -0.29 -0.32
C LEU A 51 6.17 -0.28 -0.73
N ASP A 52 7.00 0.41 0.04
CA ASP A 52 8.44 0.48 -0.18
C ASP A 52 9.17 -0.25 0.94
N THR A 53 9.97 -1.26 0.59
CA THR A 53 10.74 -2.09 1.53
C THR A 53 12.17 -1.58 1.75
N GLY A 54 12.57 -0.56 0.98
CA GLY A 54 13.96 -0.10 0.84
C GLY A 54 14.71 -0.76 -0.32
N SER A 55 14.39 -2.01 -0.68
CA SER A 55 15.00 -2.72 -1.81
C SER A 55 14.06 -2.92 -2.99
N VAL A 56 12.75 -2.98 -2.73
CA VAL A 56 11.72 -3.14 -3.74
C VAL A 56 10.51 -2.26 -3.45
N THR A 57 9.78 -1.95 -4.52
CA THR A 57 8.50 -1.26 -4.48
C THR A 57 7.41 -2.20 -4.98
N MET A 58 6.34 -2.34 -4.20
CA MET A 58 5.13 -3.09 -4.57
C MET A 58 3.98 -2.12 -4.81
N LEU A 59 3.22 -2.35 -5.89
CA LEU A 59 2.10 -1.49 -6.30
C LEU A 59 0.77 -2.23 -6.14
N GLY A 60 -0.17 -1.63 -5.43
CA GLY A 60 -1.51 -2.16 -5.22
C GLY A 60 -2.58 -1.27 -5.86
N GLY A 61 -3.72 -1.85 -6.17
CA GLY A 61 -4.89 -1.14 -6.69
C GLY A 61 -4.98 -1.09 -8.22
N ASN A 62 -5.73 -0.12 -8.74
CA ASN A 62 -6.02 0.00 -10.16
C ASN A 62 -5.26 1.19 -10.79
N PRO A 63 -4.26 0.97 -11.66
CA PRO A 63 -3.49 2.05 -12.27
C PRO A 63 -4.30 2.92 -13.24
N LYS A 64 -5.52 2.49 -13.61
CA LYS A 64 -6.45 3.26 -14.45
C LYS A 64 -7.50 4.02 -13.65
N SER A 65 -7.42 4.00 -12.32
CA SER A 65 -8.36 4.76 -11.49
C SER A 65 -8.19 6.26 -11.77
N PRO A 66 -9.25 6.99 -12.16
CA PRO A 66 -9.16 8.43 -12.33
C PRO A 66 -8.93 9.04 -10.95
N HIS A 67 -7.74 9.59 -10.72
CA HIS A 67 -7.45 10.34 -9.50
C HIS A 67 -8.45 11.49 -9.37
N VAL A 68 -9.31 11.43 -8.36
CA VAL A 68 -10.14 12.55 -7.91
C VAL A 68 -9.33 13.35 -6.89
#